data_AF-A0A972BUH6-F1
#
_entry.id   AF-A0A972BUH6-F1
#
_cell.length_a   1.000
_cell.length_b   1.000
_cell.length_c   1.000
_cell.angle_alpha   90.00
_cell.angle_beta   90.00
_cell.angle_gamma   90.00
#
_symmetry.space_group_name_H-M   'P 1'
#
loop_
_entity.id
_entity.type
_entity.pdbx_description
1 polymer ?
#
loop_
_entity_poly.entity_id
_entity_poly.type
_entity_poly.pdbx_seq_one_letter_code
_entity_poly.pdbx_strand_id
1 'polypeptide(L)'
;MKKRLITIFFMTVMALCLLLPACSKNAETGDLKAYDYNVKDKENEEVSAADPEVKETGKDDAGPADNEPNTESKNTKDGNQKAGQDTPSAAGDSAADMPKENGAAPAGSEARYAAYKNIMLDFVNNNYLPGYGDLTEIIMSNVSGITENEFAVADVDADGRDELVVYFLTSAVAGHIGIIYDCNEETGECFIELKEYPLFSFYENGTIEAGWSHNQGYAGDFWPYTLYVHDKESDTYNAVGYVDAYDRDLYEYNREALESRPYPYDIDKDNNGFVYYLYDYENTLRDYQQIEAVDDDAYQSWLLQYTEGTGKTTIEFHEATEENVSLVFGN
;
A
#
# COMPACT_ATOMS: atom_id res chain seq x y z
N MET A 1 27.96 -12.93 -64.46
CA MET A 1 28.11 -13.85 -63.30
C MET A 1 26.73 -14.07 -62.64
N LYS A 2 26.62 -15.09 -61.78
CA LYS A 2 25.46 -15.61 -61.00
C LYS A 2 24.32 -14.59 -60.68
N LYS A 3 23.06 -14.90 -61.06
CA LYS A 3 21.90 -15.34 -60.21
C LYS A 3 21.38 -14.28 -59.22
N ARG A 4 20.20 -13.66 -59.45
CA ARG A 4 18.81 -14.07 -59.09
C ARG A 4 18.33 -13.48 -57.74
N LEU A 5 17.22 -12.72 -57.74
CA LEU A 5 16.12 -12.92 -56.76
C LEU A 5 14.79 -12.32 -57.26
N ILE A 6 13.68 -12.80 -56.69
CA ILE A 6 12.27 -12.50 -57.02
C ILE A 6 11.61 -11.92 -55.75
N THR A 7 10.85 -10.82 -55.86
CA THR A 7 10.00 -10.20 -54.81
C THR A 7 9.13 -9.13 -55.50
N ILE A 8 7.83 -8.92 -55.26
CA ILE A 8 6.73 -9.75 -54.72
C ILE A 8 5.43 -9.38 -55.52
N PHE A 9 4.32 -10.10 -55.38
CA PHE A 9 3.07 -9.86 -56.12
C PHE A 9 2.05 -8.99 -55.33
N PHE A 10 1.39 -8.04 -55.99
CA PHE A 10 0.26 -7.27 -55.42
C PHE A 10 -0.96 -8.17 -55.22
N MET A 11 -1.68 -8.03 -54.10
CA MET A 11 -2.99 -8.66 -53.92
C MET A 11 -4.04 -7.69 -53.35
N THR A 12 -4.86 -7.15 -54.25
CA THR A 12 -6.15 -6.51 -53.95
C THR A 12 -7.21 -7.55 -53.61
N VAL A 13 -8.07 -7.29 -52.62
CA VAL A 13 -9.55 -7.36 -52.74
C VAL A 13 -10.16 -6.36 -51.76
N MET A 14 -11.19 -5.63 -52.20
CA MET A 14 -11.98 -4.68 -51.41
C MET A 14 -13.42 -5.22 -51.23
N ALA A 15 -13.98 -5.05 -50.03
CA ALA A 15 -15.38 -5.05 -49.60
C ALA A 15 -16.53 -5.62 -50.49
N LEU A 16 -17.43 -6.43 -49.88
CA LEU A 16 -18.89 -6.28 -50.06
C LEU A 16 -19.74 -6.98 -48.96
N CYS A 17 -21.00 -6.52 -48.80
CA CYS A 17 -22.14 -7.06 -48.04
C CYS A 17 -22.13 -6.80 -46.51
N LEU A 18 -22.88 -5.89 -45.87
CA LEU A 18 -24.27 -5.36 -45.96
C LEU A 18 -25.32 -6.04 -45.03
N LEU A 19 -25.76 -5.23 -44.04
CA LEU A 19 -27.14 -5.05 -43.49
C LEU A 19 -27.74 -5.96 -42.39
N LEU A 20 -27.71 -5.41 -41.16
CA LEU A 20 -28.81 -5.33 -40.14
C LEU A 20 -29.22 -6.62 -39.36
N PRO A 21 -29.87 -6.50 -38.16
CA PRO A 21 -30.41 -5.30 -37.49
C PRO A 21 -29.90 -5.04 -36.05
N ALA A 22 -30.37 -3.95 -35.44
CA ALA A 22 -30.13 -3.60 -34.03
C ALA A 22 -31.18 -4.20 -33.07
N CYS A 23 -30.71 -4.80 -31.97
CA CYS A 23 -31.38 -5.09 -30.68
C CYS A 23 -30.35 -5.86 -29.81
N SER A 24 -30.26 -5.76 -28.49
CA SER A 24 -30.98 -4.92 -27.52
C SER A 24 -30.15 -4.76 -26.22
N LYS A 25 -30.38 -3.64 -25.54
CA LYS A 25 -30.01 -3.27 -24.16
C LYS A 25 -29.71 -4.43 -23.18
N ASN A 26 -28.62 -4.30 -22.41
CA ASN A 26 -28.65 -4.05 -20.95
C ASN A 26 -27.22 -4.14 -20.37
N ALA A 27 -26.57 -2.99 -20.23
CA ALA A 27 -25.57 -2.78 -19.19
C ALA A 27 -26.14 -1.63 -18.35
N GLU A 28 -26.57 -1.93 -17.13
CA GLU A 28 -27.10 -0.91 -16.23
C GLU A 28 -25.92 -0.10 -15.71
N THR A 29 -25.84 1.16 -16.13
CA THR A 29 -25.01 2.17 -15.46
C THR A 29 -25.52 2.31 -14.03
N GLY A 30 -24.71 1.86 -13.06
CA GLY A 30 -24.97 2.08 -11.65
C GLY A 30 -25.17 3.58 -11.40
N ASP A 31 -26.31 3.92 -10.82
CA ASP A 31 -26.74 5.29 -10.56
C ASP A 31 -25.84 5.89 -9.46
N LEU A 32 -24.74 6.54 -9.85
CA LEU A 32 -23.86 7.30 -8.94
C LEU A 32 -24.67 8.48 -8.37
N LYS A 33 -25.32 8.23 -7.24
CA LYS A 33 -26.02 9.28 -6.50
C LYS A 33 -25.01 10.17 -5.82
N ALA A 34 -24.88 11.38 -6.35
CA ALA A 34 -24.16 12.46 -5.70
C ALA A 34 -24.58 12.58 -4.23
N TYR A 35 -23.61 12.53 -3.33
CA TYR A 35 -23.84 12.81 -1.93
C TYR A 35 -24.11 14.31 -1.75
N ASP A 36 -25.30 14.63 -1.25
CA ASP A 36 -25.80 15.99 -1.12
C ASP A 36 -25.09 16.70 0.06
N TYR A 37 -24.06 17.49 -0.25
CA TYR A 37 -23.27 18.27 0.71
C TYR A 37 -24.07 19.46 1.28
N ASN A 38 -25.10 19.18 2.07
CA ASN A 38 -25.88 20.19 2.77
C ASN A 38 -25.12 20.78 3.96
N VAL A 39 -24.23 21.74 3.67
CA VAL A 39 -23.62 22.63 4.66
C VAL A 39 -24.62 23.74 5.02
N LYS A 40 -25.58 23.42 5.91
CA LYS A 40 -26.27 24.36 6.82
C LYS A 40 -27.08 23.61 7.88
N ASP A 41 -27.29 24.27 9.01
CA ASP A 41 -28.18 23.90 10.12
C ASP A 41 -27.71 22.78 11.08
N LYS A 42 -26.60 23.01 11.79
CA LYS A 42 -26.44 22.63 13.21
C LYS A 42 -25.58 23.64 13.99
N GLU A 43 -26.13 24.84 14.24
CA GLU A 43 -25.75 25.58 15.45
C GLU A 43 -26.54 25.01 16.65
N ASN A 44 -25.86 24.81 17.78
CA ASN A 44 -26.39 24.42 19.10
C ASN A 44 -26.94 22.99 19.27
N GLU A 45 -26.03 22.02 19.36
CA GLU A 45 -26.14 20.96 20.38
C GLU A 45 -24.82 20.92 21.18
N GLU A 46 -24.83 21.49 22.39
CA GLU A 46 -23.76 21.25 23.38
C GLU A 46 -23.83 19.78 23.80
N VAL A 47 -22.90 18.95 23.30
CA VAL A 47 -22.64 17.63 23.89
C VAL A 47 -21.37 17.74 24.71
N SER A 48 -21.54 17.72 26.04
CA SER A 48 -20.45 17.79 27.00
C SER A 48 -19.42 16.69 26.77
N ALA A 49 -18.14 17.05 26.62
CA ALA A 49 -17.05 16.12 26.82
C ALA A 49 -17.08 15.62 28.28
N ALA A 50 -17.53 14.39 28.47
CA ALA A 50 -17.50 13.70 29.76
C ALA A 50 -16.32 12.74 29.75
N ASP A 51 -15.24 13.12 30.45
CA ASP A 51 -14.15 12.20 30.78
C ASP A 51 -14.69 10.95 31.49
N PRO A 52 -14.23 9.74 31.12
CA PRO A 52 -14.35 8.58 31.99
C PRO A 52 -13.41 8.77 33.19
N GLU A 53 -14.00 9.22 34.30
CA GLU A 53 -13.40 9.43 35.62
C GLU A 53 -12.50 8.24 36.08
N VAL A 54 -11.20 8.31 35.81
CA VAL A 54 -10.21 7.42 36.41
C VAL A 54 -10.08 7.79 37.88
N LYS A 55 -10.52 6.90 38.77
CA LYS A 55 -10.43 7.09 40.22
C LYS A 55 -9.00 7.04 40.69
N GLU A 56 -8.40 8.21 40.91
CA GLU A 56 -7.20 8.29 41.73
C GLU A 56 -7.50 7.80 43.16
N THR A 57 -6.69 6.83 43.60
CA THR A 57 -6.38 6.64 45.01
C THR A 57 -4.88 6.87 45.18
N GLY A 58 -4.49 8.14 45.14
CA GLY A 58 -3.08 8.51 45.29
C GLY A 58 -2.54 8.19 46.67
N LYS A 59 -1.27 7.77 46.74
CA LYS A 59 -0.33 8.32 47.71
C LYS A 59 1.13 8.17 47.30
N ASP A 60 1.79 9.33 47.14
CA ASP A 60 3.19 9.71 47.44
C ASP A 60 4.29 8.66 47.13
N ASP A 61 5.35 8.93 46.35
CA ASP A 61 6.29 10.05 46.55
C ASP A 61 7.26 10.25 45.36
N ALA A 62 7.73 11.51 45.22
CA ALA A 62 9.01 11.99 44.67
C ALA A 62 9.70 11.31 43.45
N GLY A 63 9.87 12.09 42.37
CA GLY A 63 11.01 11.95 41.45
C GLY A 63 12.35 12.40 42.08
N PRO A 64 13.47 12.50 41.32
CA PRO A 64 13.48 13.28 40.07
C PRO A 64 14.20 12.60 38.89
N ALA A 65 14.15 13.29 37.75
CA ALA A 65 15.07 13.06 36.64
C ALA A 65 16.49 13.52 36.99
N ASP A 66 17.49 12.90 36.36
CA ASP A 66 18.80 13.51 36.10
C ASP A 66 19.22 13.14 34.67
N ASN A 67 19.63 14.15 33.91
CA ASN A 67 20.21 14.02 32.58
C ASN A 67 21.63 14.63 32.65
N GLU A 68 22.46 14.32 31.65
CA GLU A 68 23.74 15.01 31.38
C GLU A 68 24.96 14.65 32.29
N PRO A 69 26.21 15.02 31.92
CA PRO A 69 27.04 14.11 31.12
C PRO A 69 28.42 13.83 31.75
N ASN A 70 29.24 12.96 31.14
CA ASN A 70 30.69 13.16 31.22
C ASN A 70 31.50 12.65 30.03
N THR A 71 32.65 13.30 29.85
CA THR A 71 33.51 13.28 28.68
C THR A 71 34.89 12.65 28.95
N GLU A 72 35.56 12.30 27.85
CA GLU A 72 37.00 12.06 27.71
C GLU A 72 37.73 11.03 28.59
N SER A 73 38.35 10.07 27.91
CA SER A 73 39.78 9.82 28.17
C SER A 73 40.56 9.81 26.87
N LYS A 74 41.41 10.83 26.67
CA LYS A 74 42.41 10.83 25.60
C LYS A 74 43.56 9.89 25.98
N ASN A 75 44.07 9.12 25.03
CA ASN A 75 45.50 8.85 24.99
C ASN A 75 46.04 8.81 23.55
N THR A 76 47.36 9.04 23.39
CA THR A 76 47.91 9.69 22.18
C THR A 76 48.75 8.80 21.26
N LYS A 77 48.62 9.09 19.95
CA LYS A 77 49.61 9.03 18.84
C LYS A 77 50.84 8.11 18.96
N ASP A 78 51.00 7.21 17.99
CA ASP A 78 51.80 7.42 16.75
C ASP A 78 51.49 6.24 15.79
N GLY A 79 51.62 6.29 14.46
CA GLY A 79 52.16 7.35 13.62
C GLY A 79 53.08 6.78 12.52
N ASN A 80 52.54 6.22 11.42
CA ASN A 80 53.29 6.15 10.16
C ASN A 80 52.40 6.01 8.92
N GLN A 81 52.84 6.62 7.81
CA GLN A 81 52.18 6.59 6.49
C GLN A 81 52.79 5.48 5.61
N LYS A 82 52.09 5.06 4.53
CA LYS A 82 52.44 5.45 3.14
C LYS A 82 51.83 4.57 2.02
N ALA A 83 50.97 5.20 1.22
CA ALA A 83 50.74 5.16 -0.24
C ALA A 83 50.93 3.89 -1.12
N GLY A 84 50.04 3.81 -2.13
CA GLY A 84 49.98 2.85 -3.25
C GLY A 84 48.52 2.38 -3.38
N GLN A 85 47.62 2.94 -4.20
CA GLN A 85 47.70 3.29 -5.62
C GLN A 85 48.11 2.10 -6.49
N ASP A 86 47.10 1.40 -7.03
CA ASP A 86 47.09 0.83 -8.40
C ASP A 86 45.68 0.29 -8.77
N THR A 87 45.10 0.90 -9.79
CA THR A 87 44.13 0.33 -10.75
C THR A 87 44.75 0.54 -12.14
N PRO A 88 44.34 -0.15 -13.25
CA PRO A 88 43.10 -0.92 -13.46
C PRO A 88 43.30 -2.27 -14.20
N SER A 89 42.20 -2.99 -14.49
CA SER A 89 41.88 -3.46 -15.87
C SER A 89 40.47 -4.09 -15.94
N ALA A 90 39.82 -3.98 -17.09
CA ALA A 90 38.49 -4.51 -17.36
C ALA A 90 38.49 -5.79 -18.22
N ALA A 91 37.50 -6.64 -17.98
CA ALA A 91 36.80 -7.56 -18.91
C ALA A 91 35.65 -8.20 -18.08
N GLY A 92 34.41 -8.39 -18.55
CA GLY A 92 33.88 -8.28 -19.91
C GLY A 92 33.60 -9.64 -20.50
N ASP A 93 32.47 -10.27 -20.14
CA ASP A 93 31.64 -11.09 -21.03
C ASP A 93 30.29 -11.48 -20.40
N SER A 94 29.31 -11.75 -21.25
CA SER A 94 27.92 -12.06 -20.88
C SER A 94 27.62 -13.56 -20.81
N ALA A 95 26.78 -13.96 -19.85
CA ALA A 95 25.87 -15.11 -19.94
C ALA A 95 24.63 -14.75 -19.08
N ALA A 96 23.41 -14.60 -19.61
CA ALA A 96 22.61 -15.54 -20.41
C ALA A 96 22.15 -16.77 -19.59
N ASP A 97 20.91 -16.67 -19.11
CA ASP A 97 19.93 -17.75 -18.93
C ASP A 97 20.37 -19.01 -18.16
N MET A 98 19.88 -19.15 -16.91
CA MET A 98 19.85 -20.43 -16.20
C MET A 98 18.42 -20.74 -15.73
N PRO A 99 18.02 -22.03 -15.73
CA PRO A 99 16.60 -22.40 -15.69
C PRO A 99 16.03 -22.36 -14.28
N LYS A 100 14.71 -22.10 -14.17
CA LYS A 100 13.93 -22.49 -12.98
C LYS A 100 13.95 -24.02 -12.86
N GLU A 101 14.86 -24.54 -12.04
CA GLU A 101 14.91 -25.95 -11.64
C GLU A 101 14.10 -26.12 -10.35
N ASN A 102 13.22 -27.12 -10.29
CA ASN A 102 12.41 -27.43 -9.11
C ASN A 102 13.30 -27.92 -7.96
N GLY A 103 13.87 -26.98 -7.20
CA GLY A 103 14.50 -27.24 -5.92
C GLY A 103 13.46 -27.57 -4.85
N ALA A 104 13.79 -28.47 -3.94
CA ALA A 104 13.03 -28.60 -2.70
C ALA A 104 13.12 -27.26 -1.94
N ALA A 105 11.98 -26.79 -1.44
CA ALA A 105 11.92 -25.52 -0.72
C ALA A 105 12.90 -25.56 0.48
N PRO A 106 13.69 -24.49 0.72
CA PRO A 106 14.67 -24.47 1.79
C PRO A 106 13.97 -24.64 3.16
N ALA A 107 14.63 -25.25 4.13
CA ALA A 107 13.99 -25.61 5.41
C ALA A 107 13.32 -24.43 6.15
N GLY A 108 13.81 -23.20 5.97
CA GLY A 108 13.17 -21.98 6.50
C GLY A 108 11.76 -21.74 5.92
N SER A 109 11.55 -22.02 4.63
CA SER A 109 10.23 -21.90 3.99
C SER A 109 9.21 -22.91 4.51
N GLU A 110 9.61 -24.14 4.87
CA GLU A 110 8.68 -25.15 5.43
C GLU A 110 8.16 -24.71 6.81
N ALA A 111 9.03 -24.14 7.65
CA ALA A 111 8.65 -23.58 8.95
C ALA A 111 7.75 -22.34 8.81
N ARG A 112 8.11 -21.40 7.92
CA ARG A 112 7.32 -20.20 7.60
C ARG A 112 5.91 -20.58 7.11
N TYR A 113 5.80 -21.44 6.08
CA TYR A 113 4.50 -21.85 5.54
C TYR A 113 3.65 -22.62 6.56
N ALA A 114 4.27 -23.41 7.46
CA ALA A 114 3.55 -24.04 8.56
C ALA A 114 3.03 -23.01 9.58
N ALA A 115 3.77 -21.92 9.84
CA ALA A 115 3.33 -20.85 10.70
C ALA A 115 2.20 -20.02 10.07
N TYR A 116 2.29 -19.68 8.77
CA TYR A 116 1.21 -19.05 8.00
C TYR A 116 -0.07 -19.89 7.97
N LYS A 117 0.05 -21.21 7.77
CA LYS A 117 -1.07 -22.13 7.89
C LYS A 117 -1.75 -22.04 9.26
N ASN A 118 -0.97 -21.95 10.35
CA ASN A 118 -1.53 -21.80 11.70
C ASN A 118 -2.22 -20.45 11.89
N ILE A 119 -1.62 -19.34 11.42
CA ILE A 119 -2.26 -18.01 11.42
C ILE A 119 -3.61 -18.07 10.71
N MET A 120 -3.65 -18.66 9.52
CA MET A 120 -4.87 -18.76 8.73
C MET A 120 -5.89 -19.72 9.33
N LEU A 121 -5.48 -20.81 9.98
CA LEU A 121 -6.41 -21.69 10.71
C LEU A 121 -7.00 -21.02 11.96
N ASP A 122 -6.23 -20.21 12.69
CA ASP A 122 -6.73 -19.42 13.82
C ASP A 122 -7.65 -18.28 13.36
N PHE A 123 -7.34 -17.63 12.24
CA PHE A 123 -8.23 -16.66 11.62
C PHE A 123 -9.54 -17.33 11.18
N VAL A 124 -9.44 -18.49 10.53
CA VAL A 124 -10.60 -19.18 9.94
C VAL A 124 -11.52 -19.81 10.99
N ASN A 125 -10.96 -20.43 12.02
CA ASN A 125 -11.74 -21.21 13.00
C ASN A 125 -11.95 -20.51 14.34
N ASN A 126 -11.09 -19.56 14.70
CA ASN A 126 -11.09 -18.90 16.00
C ASN A 126 -11.32 -17.38 15.92
N ASN A 127 -11.56 -16.82 14.71
CA ASN A 127 -11.67 -15.39 14.46
C ASN A 127 -10.48 -14.59 15.02
N TYR A 128 -9.26 -15.13 14.95
CA TYR A 128 -8.10 -14.57 15.63
C TYR A 128 -6.94 -14.28 14.66
N LEU A 129 -6.40 -13.06 14.72
CA LEU A 129 -5.19 -12.67 13.98
C LEU A 129 -4.07 -12.29 14.96
N PRO A 130 -2.94 -13.02 14.99
CA PRO A 130 -1.80 -12.68 15.85
C PRO A 130 -1.33 -11.24 15.65
N GLY A 131 -0.97 -10.55 16.74
CA GLY A 131 -0.58 -9.13 16.71
C GLY A 131 -1.73 -8.12 16.48
N TYR A 132 -2.94 -8.58 16.14
CA TYR A 132 -4.13 -7.74 16.02
C TYR A 132 -5.19 -8.07 17.09
N GLY A 133 -5.59 -9.34 17.23
CA GLY A 133 -6.43 -9.82 18.33
C GLY A 133 -7.60 -10.71 17.91
N ASP A 134 -8.54 -10.87 18.84
CA ASP A 134 -9.83 -11.55 18.65
C ASP A 134 -10.82 -10.61 17.95
N LEU A 135 -11.39 -11.08 16.84
CA LEU A 135 -12.27 -10.33 15.95
C LEU A 135 -13.76 -10.53 16.27
N THR A 136 -14.10 -11.43 17.19
CA THR A 136 -15.47 -11.93 17.41
C THR A 136 -16.49 -10.81 17.69
N GLU A 137 -16.09 -9.76 18.43
CA GLU A 137 -16.95 -8.62 18.79
C GLU A 137 -17.03 -7.54 17.68
N ILE A 138 -16.17 -7.59 16.65
CA ILE A 138 -16.14 -6.60 15.55
C ILE A 138 -16.63 -7.15 14.21
N ILE A 139 -16.80 -8.47 14.08
CA ILE A 139 -17.46 -9.09 12.92
C ILE A 139 -18.92 -8.63 12.85
N MET A 140 -19.35 -8.19 11.66
CA MET A 140 -20.70 -7.69 11.45
C MET A 140 -21.74 -8.81 11.54
N SER A 141 -22.71 -8.65 12.44
CA SER A 141 -23.78 -9.64 12.72
C SER A 141 -24.65 -10.07 11.53
N ASN A 142 -24.59 -9.33 10.41
CA ASN A 142 -25.30 -9.64 9.15
C ASN A 142 -24.41 -10.32 8.09
N VAL A 143 -23.13 -10.55 8.38
CA VAL A 143 -22.21 -11.31 7.54
C VAL A 143 -22.08 -12.72 8.12
N SER A 144 -21.95 -13.74 7.26
CA SER A 144 -21.88 -15.15 7.69
C SER A 144 -20.46 -15.54 8.15
N GLY A 145 -19.96 -14.85 9.16
CA GLY A 145 -18.61 -15.06 9.70
C GLY A 145 -17.56 -14.32 8.88
N ILE A 146 -16.71 -15.06 8.18
CA ILE A 146 -15.45 -14.58 7.59
C ILE A 146 -15.36 -14.78 6.07
N THR A 147 -16.44 -15.21 5.40
CA THR A 147 -16.38 -15.70 4.01
C THR A 147 -16.15 -14.62 2.94
N GLU A 148 -16.02 -13.35 3.34
CA GLU A 148 -15.65 -12.24 2.45
C GLU A 148 -14.22 -11.74 2.74
N ASN A 149 -13.49 -12.41 3.65
CA ASN A 149 -12.09 -12.14 3.93
C ASN A 149 -11.19 -12.87 2.93
N GLU A 150 -10.00 -12.34 2.68
CA GLU A 150 -9.07 -12.85 1.68
C GLU A 150 -7.66 -13.01 2.25
N PHE A 151 -6.83 -13.84 1.63
CA PHE A 151 -5.41 -13.95 1.94
C PHE A 151 -4.59 -14.29 0.68
N ALA A 152 -3.30 -13.98 0.72
CA ALA A 152 -2.34 -14.34 -0.31
C ALA A 152 -0.98 -14.70 0.32
N VAL A 153 -0.15 -15.43 -0.44
CA VAL A 153 1.24 -15.71 -0.06
C VAL A 153 2.13 -15.40 -1.26
N ALA A 154 3.01 -14.40 -1.13
CA ALA A 154 3.90 -13.93 -2.19
C ALA A 154 5.02 -13.04 -1.62
N ASP A 155 6.16 -13.01 -2.30
CA ASP A 155 7.20 -11.97 -2.17
C ASP A 155 6.60 -10.58 -2.46
N VAL A 156 6.31 -9.81 -1.40
CA VAL A 156 5.69 -8.47 -1.48
C VAL A 156 6.65 -7.34 -1.18
N ASP A 157 7.79 -7.62 -0.53
CA ASP A 157 8.85 -6.66 -0.18
C ASP A 157 10.07 -6.68 -1.13
N ALA A 158 10.09 -7.62 -2.09
CA ALA A 158 11.16 -7.87 -3.05
C ALA A 158 12.50 -8.28 -2.41
N ASP A 159 12.47 -8.98 -1.28
CA ASP A 159 13.65 -9.52 -0.60
C ASP A 159 13.95 -11.01 -0.92
N GLY A 160 12.99 -11.70 -1.54
CA GLY A 160 13.12 -13.08 -2.03
C GLY A 160 12.56 -14.15 -1.09
N ARG A 161 11.82 -13.75 -0.05
CA ARG A 161 10.95 -14.60 0.76
C ARG A 161 9.49 -14.37 0.33
N ASP A 162 8.55 -15.16 0.85
CA ASP A 162 7.12 -14.96 0.56
C ASP A 162 6.41 -14.57 1.85
N GLU A 163 5.65 -13.48 1.84
CA GLU A 163 4.93 -12.96 3.00
C GLU A 163 3.47 -13.44 2.99
N LEU A 164 2.85 -13.56 4.16
CA LEU A 164 1.40 -13.78 4.27
C LEU A 164 0.69 -12.44 4.35
N VAL A 165 -0.09 -12.12 3.31
CA VAL A 165 -1.02 -10.98 3.30
C VAL A 165 -2.41 -11.47 3.69
N VAL A 166 -3.07 -10.82 4.65
CA VAL A 166 -4.44 -11.14 5.10
C VAL A 166 -5.32 -9.90 5.09
N TYR A 167 -6.49 -9.99 4.46
CA TYR A 167 -7.52 -8.95 4.45
C TYR A 167 -8.73 -9.38 5.28
N PHE A 168 -8.97 -8.66 6.37
CA PHE A 168 -10.19 -8.75 7.18
C PHE A 168 -11.16 -7.64 6.75
N LEU A 169 -12.27 -8.06 6.16
CA LEU A 169 -13.31 -7.27 5.49
C LEU A 169 -14.71 -7.51 6.09
N THR A 170 -14.92 -8.52 6.94
CA THR A 170 -16.25 -8.84 7.51
C THR A 170 -16.64 -8.02 8.75
N SER A 171 -16.06 -6.83 8.94
CA SER A 171 -16.42 -5.86 9.97
C SER A 171 -17.07 -4.61 9.35
N ALA A 172 -17.35 -3.57 10.15
CA ALA A 172 -17.68 -2.26 9.58
C ALA A 172 -16.44 -1.68 8.87
N VAL A 173 -16.60 -0.84 7.85
CA VAL A 173 -15.50 -0.26 7.05
C VAL A 173 -14.34 0.30 7.90
N ALA A 174 -14.64 0.94 9.04
CA ALA A 174 -13.63 1.49 9.95
C ALA A 174 -12.82 0.44 10.74
N GLY A 175 -13.23 -0.83 10.71
CA GLY A 175 -12.52 -1.98 11.28
C GLY A 175 -11.99 -2.95 10.23
N HIS A 176 -12.11 -2.64 8.94
CA HIS A 176 -11.42 -3.40 7.89
C HIS A 176 -9.90 -3.24 8.10
N ILE A 177 -9.14 -4.33 7.98
CA ILE A 177 -7.69 -4.28 8.10
C ILE A 177 -6.99 -5.23 7.14
N GLY A 178 -5.93 -4.74 6.50
CA GLY A 178 -4.94 -5.54 5.78
C GLY A 178 -3.70 -5.68 6.65
N ILE A 179 -3.16 -6.90 6.74
CA ILE A 179 -1.97 -7.22 7.53
C ILE A 179 -0.99 -8.01 6.68
N ILE A 180 0.30 -7.67 6.76
CA ILE A 180 1.41 -8.41 6.14
C ILE A 180 2.26 -9.03 7.26
N TYR A 181 2.56 -10.32 7.13
CA TYR A 181 3.33 -11.10 8.10
C TYR A 181 4.55 -11.77 7.45
N ASP A 182 5.75 -11.56 8.01
CA ASP A 182 6.87 -12.52 7.90
C ASP A 182 7.08 -13.27 9.24
N CYS A 183 7.88 -14.34 9.19
CA CYS A 183 8.25 -15.18 10.30
C CYS A 183 9.76 -15.41 10.32
N ASN A 184 10.35 -15.28 11.51
CA ASN A 184 11.77 -15.58 11.71
C ASN A 184 12.06 -17.06 11.41
N GLU A 185 12.99 -17.34 10.49
CA GLU A 185 13.26 -18.71 10.04
C GLU A 185 13.87 -19.63 11.11
N GLU A 186 14.53 -19.08 12.15
CA GLU A 186 15.14 -19.87 13.22
C GLU A 186 14.14 -20.27 14.30
N THR A 187 13.16 -19.40 14.61
CA THR A 187 12.19 -19.61 15.69
C THR A 187 10.80 -20.03 15.22
N GLY A 188 10.43 -19.70 13.97
CA GLY A 188 9.06 -19.80 13.45
C GLY A 188 8.09 -18.78 14.05
N GLU A 189 8.59 -17.78 14.78
CA GLU A 189 7.77 -16.71 15.35
C GLU A 189 7.47 -15.65 14.28
N CYS A 190 6.18 -15.42 14.03
CA CYS A 190 5.71 -14.44 13.06
C CYS A 190 5.41 -13.09 13.70
N PHE A 191 5.64 -12.03 12.94
CA PHE A 191 5.44 -10.63 13.32
C PHE A 191 4.71 -9.89 12.19
N ILE A 192 4.26 -8.67 12.47
CA ILE A 192 3.55 -7.83 11.50
C ILE A 192 4.55 -6.85 10.91
N GLU A 193 4.72 -6.88 9.59
CA GLU A 193 5.52 -5.90 8.86
C GLU A 193 4.73 -4.62 8.55
N LEU A 194 3.46 -4.79 8.16
CA LEU A 194 2.52 -3.72 7.83
C LEU A 194 1.11 -4.05 8.34
N LYS A 195 0.40 -3.04 8.84
CA LYS A 195 -1.02 -3.11 9.18
C LYS A 195 -1.68 -1.77 8.85
N GLU A 196 -2.57 -1.77 7.87
CA GLU A 196 -3.27 -0.58 7.36
C GLU A 196 -4.60 -0.98 6.69
N TYR A 197 -5.43 -0.05 6.21
CA TYR A 197 -6.67 -0.37 5.49
C TYR A 197 -6.41 -1.27 4.25
N PRO A 198 -7.22 -2.33 4.02
CA PRO A 198 -6.94 -3.37 3.01
C PRO A 198 -7.28 -2.90 1.58
N LEU A 199 -6.44 -2.01 1.06
CA LEU A 199 -6.48 -1.50 -0.31
C LEU A 199 -5.05 -1.33 -0.82
N PHE A 200 -4.28 -2.42 -0.85
CA PHE A 200 -2.86 -2.37 -1.19
C PHE A 200 -2.64 -2.46 -2.70
N SER A 201 -1.76 -1.60 -3.23
CA SER A 201 -1.08 -1.81 -4.51
C SER A 201 0.39 -2.07 -4.26
N PHE A 202 0.88 -3.21 -4.74
CA PHE A 202 2.28 -3.64 -4.58
C PHE A 202 3.10 -3.28 -5.82
N TYR A 203 4.32 -2.79 -5.62
CA TYR A 203 5.31 -2.54 -6.68
C TYR A 203 6.35 -3.67 -6.76
N GLU A 204 6.95 -3.88 -7.93
CA GLU A 204 7.97 -4.94 -8.14
C GLU A 204 9.26 -4.71 -7.29
N ASN A 205 9.44 -3.54 -6.67
CA ASN A 205 10.56 -3.25 -5.75
C ASN A 205 10.21 -3.34 -4.25
N GLY A 206 9.01 -3.80 -3.90
CA GLY A 206 8.56 -3.85 -2.51
C GLY A 206 7.97 -2.55 -1.95
N THR A 207 7.69 -1.55 -2.79
CA THR A 207 6.91 -0.38 -2.36
C THR A 207 5.42 -0.73 -2.31
N ILE A 208 4.68 -0.21 -1.32
CA ILE A 208 3.23 -0.41 -1.19
C ILE A 208 2.51 0.94 -1.12
N GLU A 209 1.48 1.12 -1.95
CA GLU A 209 0.43 2.12 -1.67
C GLU A 209 -0.70 1.44 -0.89
N ALA A 210 -1.08 1.99 0.27
CA ALA A 210 -2.31 1.61 0.95
C ALA A 210 -3.34 2.74 0.80
N GLY A 211 -4.38 2.49 0.00
CA GLY A 211 -5.49 3.42 -0.17
C GLY A 211 -6.24 3.63 1.14
N TRP A 212 -6.67 4.86 1.41
CA TRP A 212 -7.38 5.19 2.65
C TRP A 212 -8.77 4.55 2.69
N SER A 213 -9.31 4.36 3.90
CA SER A 213 -10.67 3.84 4.11
C SER A 213 -11.79 4.70 3.48
N HIS A 214 -11.52 5.98 3.22
CA HIS A 214 -12.49 6.93 2.68
C HIS A 214 -11.78 8.04 1.87
N ASN A 215 -12.31 8.38 0.71
CA ASN A 215 -11.98 9.63 0.02
C ASN A 215 -12.82 10.78 0.60
N GLN A 216 -12.30 11.46 1.64
CA GLN A 216 -12.97 12.60 2.32
C GLN A 216 -12.44 13.97 1.86
N GLY A 217 -11.42 13.98 1.00
CA GLY A 217 -10.78 15.17 0.45
C GLY A 217 -11.55 15.74 -0.73
N TYR A 218 -10.82 16.36 -1.66
CA TYR A 218 -11.37 16.85 -2.93
C TYR A 218 -10.82 16.11 -4.15
N ALA A 219 -10.29 14.91 -3.94
CA ALA A 219 -9.61 14.14 -4.98
C ALA A 219 -10.53 13.53 -6.04
N GLY A 220 -11.85 13.49 -5.83
CA GLY A 220 -12.82 13.03 -6.82
C GLY A 220 -12.53 11.60 -7.30
N ASP A 221 -12.19 11.44 -8.57
CA ASP A 221 -11.84 10.14 -9.17
C ASP A 221 -10.45 9.61 -8.73
N PHE A 222 -9.58 10.44 -8.16
CA PHE A 222 -8.33 10.00 -7.52
C PHE A 222 -8.61 9.48 -6.10
N TRP A 223 -8.10 8.31 -5.75
CA TRP A 223 -8.25 7.75 -4.40
C TRP A 223 -7.00 8.04 -3.55
N PRO A 224 -7.13 8.71 -2.39
CA PRO A 224 -5.98 9.05 -1.57
C PRO A 224 -5.36 7.82 -0.91
N TYR A 225 -4.05 7.87 -0.67
CA TYR A 225 -3.28 6.73 -0.17
C TYR A 225 -2.08 7.15 0.69
N THR A 226 -1.56 6.20 1.46
CA THR A 226 -0.28 6.29 2.15
C THR A 226 0.74 5.41 1.42
N LEU A 227 1.94 5.93 1.14
CA LEU A 227 3.03 5.18 0.52
C LEU A 227 3.97 4.63 1.59
N TYR A 228 4.29 3.34 1.48
CA TYR A 228 5.16 2.61 2.39
C TYR A 228 6.34 1.99 1.64
N VAL A 229 7.50 1.99 2.28
CA VAL A 229 8.72 1.32 1.80
C VAL A 229 9.22 0.39 2.90
N HIS A 230 9.65 -0.82 2.53
CA HIS A 230 10.23 -1.80 3.45
C HIS A 230 11.61 -1.36 3.97
N ASP A 231 11.83 -1.51 5.28
CA ASP A 231 13.12 -1.31 5.92
C ASP A 231 13.75 -2.65 6.31
N LYS A 232 14.82 -3.00 5.59
CA LYS A 232 15.56 -4.26 5.71
C LYS A 232 16.38 -4.39 7.01
N GLU A 233 16.48 -3.34 7.83
CA GLU A 233 17.09 -3.46 9.17
C GLU A 233 16.06 -3.87 10.23
N SER A 234 14.81 -3.46 10.09
CA SER A 234 13.73 -3.75 11.05
C SER A 234 12.73 -4.81 10.58
N ASP A 235 12.74 -5.20 9.30
CA ASP A 235 11.77 -6.13 8.68
C ASP A 235 10.33 -5.59 8.81
N THR A 236 10.15 -4.31 8.45
CA THR A 236 8.86 -3.60 8.57
C THR A 236 8.69 -2.50 7.53
N TYR A 237 7.44 -2.20 7.20
CA TYR A 237 7.10 -1.08 6.32
C TYR A 237 7.03 0.26 7.04
N ASN A 238 7.77 1.24 6.53
CA ASN A 238 7.74 2.63 7.00
C ASN A 238 6.93 3.51 6.04
N ALA A 239 6.02 4.33 6.58
CA ALA A 239 5.30 5.34 5.79
C ALA A 239 6.26 6.46 5.36
N VAL A 240 6.44 6.64 4.05
CA VAL A 240 7.34 7.65 3.46
C VAL A 240 6.61 8.89 2.95
N GLY A 241 5.28 8.84 2.88
CA GLY A 241 4.42 10.00 2.72
C GLY A 241 2.99 9.61 2.40
N TYR A 242 2.14 10.62 2.28
CA TYR A 242 0.71 10.46 2.03
C TYR A 242 0.33 11.32 0.83
N VAL A 243 -0.67 10.89 0.07
CA VAL A 243 -1.07 11.53 -1.18
C VAL A 243 -2.58 11.71 -1.20
N ASP A 244 -3.00 12.95 -1.38
CA ASP A 244 -4.37 13.34 -1.70
C ASP A 244 -4.33 14.21 -2.96
N ALA A 245 -5.49 14.52 -3.55
CA ALA A 245 -5.58 15.35 -4.75
C ALA A 245 -6.70 16.41 -4.66
N TYR A 246 -6.69 17.34 -5.61
CA TYR A 246 -7.86 18.14 -5.96
C TYR A 246 -8.26 17.79 -7.40
N ASP A 247 -9.50 17.35 -7.57
CA ASP A 247 -10.21 17.22 -8.85
C ASP A 247 -10.92 18.55 -9.21
N ARG A 248 -10.58 19.10 -10.37
CA ARG A 248 -11.14 20.34 -10.92
C ARG A 248 -12.61 20.21 -11.28
N ASP A 249 -13.04 19.06 -11.79
CA ASP A 249 -14.41 18.84 -12.23
C ASP A 249 -15.32 18.66 -11.00
N LEU A 250 -14.83 18.04 -9.92
CA LEU A 250 -15.47 18.05 -8.60
C LEU A 250 -15.59 19.48 -8.03
N TYR A 251 -14.55 20.30 -8.18
CA TYR A 251 -14.60 21.72 -7.80
C TYR A 251 -15.65 22.50 -8.60
N GLU A 252 -15.65 22.39 -9.93
CA GLU A 252 -16.56 23.12 -10.81
C GLU A 252 -18.02 22.71 -10.59
N TYR A 253 -18.29 21.42 -10.31
CA TYR A 253 -19.63 20.95 -9.93
C TYR A 253 -20.12 21.55 -8.60
N ASN A 254 -19.23 21.69 -7.61
CA ASN A 254 -19.55 22.18 -6.26
C ASN A 254 -19.13 23.65 -6.03
N ARG A 255 -18.92 24.45 -7.09
CA ARG A 255 -18.20 25.72 -7.04
C ARG A 255 -18.71 26.70 -5.99
N GLU A 256 -20.03 26.83 -5.86
CA GLU A 256 -20.68 27.72 -4.87
C GLU A 256 -20.44 27.29 -3.42
N ALA A 257 -20.29 25.99 -3.16
CA ALA A 257 -19.98 25.45 -1.84
C ALA A 257 -18.47 25.53 -1.51
N LEU A 258 -17.62 25.55 -2.53
CA LEU A 258 -16.16 25.52 -2.43
C LEU A 258 -15.49 26.87 -2.73
N GLU A 259 -16.24 27.99 -2.77
CA GLU A 259 -15.69 29.33 -3.03
C GLU A 259 -14.55 29.73 -2.07
N SER A 260 -14.59 29.27 -0.82
CA SER A 260 -13.55 29.51 0.18
C SER A 260 -12.30 28.63 0.02
N ARG A 261 -12.36 27.61 -0.84
CA ARG A 261 -11.36 26.58 -1.06
C ARG A 261 -11.16 26.37 -2.58
N PRO A 262 -10.75 27.39 -3.34
CA PRO A 262 -10.73 27.31 -4.80
C PRO A 262 -9.70 26.30 -5.32
N TYR A 263 -10.03 25.63 -6.43
CA TYR A 263 -9.08 24.83 -7.18
C TYR A 263 -7.88 25.68 -7.65
N PRO A 264 -6.62 25.21 -7.51
CA PRO A 264 -5.43 25.98 -7.87
C PRO A 264 -5.08 25.84 -9.36
N TYR A 265 -5.86 26.49 -10.22
CA TYR A 265 -5.69 26.49 -11.70
C TYR A 265 -4.29 26.91 -12.19
N ASP A 266 -3.54 27.65 -11.39
CA ASP A 266 -2.18 28.06 -11.75
C ASP A 266 -1.13 26.98 -11.44
N ILE A 267 -1.50 25.87 -10.78
CA ILE A 267 -0.63 24.71 -10.54
C ILE A 267 -0.80 23.66 -11.65
N ASP A 268 -2.04 23.30 -12.02
CA ASP A 268 -2.42 22.41 -13.15
C ASP A 268 -1.81 22.91 -14.48
N LYS A 269 -0.63 22.41 -14.88
CA LYS A 269 0.10 22.96 -16.07
C LYS A 269 -0.29 22.27 -17.37
N ASP A 270 -0.59 20.98 -17.31
CA ASP A 270 -1.00 20.20 -18.49
C ASP A 270 -2.52 20.33 -18.77
N ASN A 271 -3.27 20.93 -17.84
CA ASN A 271 -4.72 21.15 -17.85
C ASN A 271 -5.51 19.82 -17.74
N ASN A 272 -4.94 18.76 -17.18
CA ASN A 272 -5.62 17.48 -16.99
C ASN A 272 -6.76 17.56 -15.96
N GLY A 273 -6.69 18.50 -15.01
CA GLY A 273 -7.72 18.72 -13.99
C GLY A 273 -7.40 18.15 -12.61
N PHE A 274 -6.20 17.63 -12.39
CA PHE A 274 -5.71 17.19 -11.09
C PHE A 274 -4.56 18.07 -10.61
N VAL A 275 -4.48 18.22 -9.29
CA VAL A 275 -3.25 18.60 -8.59
C VAL A 275 -3.12 17.72 -7.36
N TYR A 276 -1.90 17.54 -6.86
CA TYR A 276 -1.60 16.59 -5.80
C TYR A 276 -1.10 17.31 -4.54
N TYR A 277 -1.45 16.76 -3.38
CA TYR A 277 -0.95 17.18 -2.08
C TYR A 277 -0.09 16.06 -1.51
N LEU A 278 1.19 16.34 -1.30
CA LEU A 278 2.17 15.38 -0.80
C LEU A 278 2.49 15.70 0.66
N TYR A 279 2.13 14.79 1.55
CA TYR A 279 2.30 14.96 2.99
C TYR A 279 3.53 14.22 3.48
N ASP A 280 4.25 14.85 4.40
CA ASP A 280 5.28 14.23 5.24
C ASP A 280 4.73 14.00 6.66
N TYR A 281 5.47 13.26 7.48
CA TYR A 281 5.07 12.95 8.86
C TYR A 281 4.77 14.21 9.71
N GLU A 282 5.48 15.32 9.49
CA GLU A 282 5.29 16.57 10.25
C GLU A 282 4.01 17.32 9.86
N ASN A 283 3.46 17.05 8.67
CA ASN A 283 2.34 17.80 8.10
C ASN A 283 1.06 16.97 7.81
N THR A 284 1.08 15.65 8.02
CA THR A 284 -0.07 14.71 7.87
C THR A 284 -1.42 15.20 8.38
N LEU A 285 -1.45 15.87 9.54
CA LEU A 285 -2.67 16.32 10.22
C LEU A 285 -3.12 17.74 9.82
N ARG A 286 -2.47 18.36 8.84
CA ARG A 286 -2.81 19.70 8.37
C ARG A 286 -3.93 19.62 7.34
N ASP A 287 -4.82 20.62 7.35
CA ASP A 287 -5.77 20.84 6.26
C ASP A 287 -4.97 20.98 4.94
N TYR A 288 -5.37 20.27 3.87
CA TYR A 288 -4.71 20.24 2.55
C TYR A 288 -4.42 21.65 2.01
N GLN A 289 -5.25 22.64 2.31
CA GLN A 289 -4.99 24.06 1.95
C GLN A 289 -3.76 24.68 2.62
N GLN A 290 -3.14 24.01 3.59
CA GLN A 290 -1.89 24.45 4.24
C GLN A 290 -0.64 23.83 3.62
N ILE A 291 -0.81 22.96 2.63
CA ILE A 291 0.26 22.35 1.83
C ILE A 291 0.20 22.92 0.42
N GLU A 292 1.36 23.19 -0.16
CA GLU A 292 1.45 23.67 -1.54
C GLU A 292 1.13 22.50 -2.48
N ALA A 293 0.10 22.67 -3.32
CA ALA A 293 -0.26 21.67 -4.32
C ALA A 293 0.84 21.57 -5.39
N VAL A 294 1.01 20.37 -5.94
CA VAL A 294 1.96 20.10 -7.02
C VAL A 294 1.27 19.52 -8.25
N ASP A 295 1.88 19.74 -9.40
CA ASP A 295 1.47 19.22 -10.71
C ASP A 295 2.07 17.82 -10.96
N ASP A 296 1.60 17.11 -11.98
CA ASP A 296 2.01 15.74 -12.34
C ASP A 296 3.52 15.49 -12.31
N ASP A 297 4.32 16.34 -12.98
CA ASP A 297 5.77 16.17 -13.06
C ASP A 297 6.44 16.05 -11.68
N ALA A 298 5.94 16.76 -10.68
CA ALA A 298 6.46 16.76 -9.32
C ALA A 298 5.92 15.58 -8.49
N TYR A 299 4.64 15.23 -8.65
CA TYR A 299 4.06 14.03 -8.04
C TYR A 299 4.73 12.75 -8.54
N GLN A 300 4.89 12.61 -9.85
CA GLN A 300 5.58 11.47 -10.47
C GLN A 300 7.06 11.44 -10.07
N SER A 301 7.74 12.59 -10.01
CA SER A 301 9.13 12.66 -9.52
C SER A 301 9.26 12.27 -8.04
N TRP A 302 8.24 12.51 -7.21
CA TRP A 302 8.20 12.06 -5.81
C TRP A 302 7.98 10.55 -5.74
N LEU A 303 6.99 10.00 -6.47
CA LEU A 303 6.69 8.57 -6.48
C LEU A 303 7.89 7.73 -6.97
N LEU A 304 8.56 8.19 -8.04
CA LEU A 304 9.74 7.56 -8.62
C LEU A 304 10.95 7.45 -7.66
N GLN A 305 11.03 8.28 -6.61
CA GLN A 305 12.10 8.18 -5.62
C GLN A 305 11.96 6.94 -4.73
N TYR A 306 10.75 6.39 -4.60
CA TYR A 306 10.45 5.25 -3.75
C TYR A 306 10.20 3.98 -4.55
N THR A 307 9.48 4.07 -5.68
CA THR A 307 9.18 2.91 -6.53
C THR A 307 10.34 2.51 -7.47
N GLU A 308 11.38 3.33 -7.55
CA GLU A 308 12.51 3.20 -8.50
C GLU A 308 12.09 3.09 -9.98
N GLY A 309 10.85 3.47 -10.31
CA GLY A 309 10.26 3.30 -11.64
C GLY A 309 9.80 1.87 -11.97
N THR A 310 9.64 1.01 -10.95
CA THR A 310 9.05 -0.32 -11.13
C THR A 310 7.54 -0.26 -11.40
N GLY A 311 7.01 -1.33 -11.99
CA GLY A 311 5.57 -1.47 -12.20
C GLY A 311 4.83 -1.89 -10.93
N LYS A 312 3.50 -1.76 -10.95
CA LYS A 312 2.64 -2.47 -9.98
C LYS A 312 2.52 -3.94 -10.39
N THR A 313 2.69 -4.84 -9.42
CA THR A 313 2.49 -6.28 -9.59
C THR A 313 1.07 -6.69 -9.20
N THR A 314 0.65 -7.89 -9.60
CA THR A 314 -0.64 -8.50 -9.23
C THR A 314 -0.40 -9.71 -8.36
N ILE A 315 -1.00 -9.72 -7.18
CA ILE A 315 -0.98 -10.86 -6.26
C ILE A 315 -2.28 -11.66 -6.42
N GLU A 316 -2.18 -12.98 -6.40
CA GLU A 316 -3.35 -13.87 -6.41
C GLU A 316 -3.87 -14.05 -4.97
N PHE A 317 -5.05 -13.51 -4.70
CA PHE A 317 -5.76 -13.68 -3.43
C PHE A 317 -6.74 -14.86 -3.48
N HIS A 318 -6.93 -15.48 -2.33
CA HIS A 318 -7.87 -16.56 -2.11
C HIS A 318 -8.83 -16.21 -0.96
N GLU A 319 -10.11 -16.61 -1.07
CA GLU A 319 -11.06 -16.47 0.04
C GLU A 319 -10.55 -17.22 1.30
N ALA A 320 -10.65 -16.60 2.47
CA ALA A 320 -10.19 -17.17 3.75
C ALA A 320 -11.13 -18.30 4.23
N THR A 321 -10.90 -19.51 3.70
CA THR A 321 -11.68 -20.73 3.99
C THR A 321 -10.75 -21.90 4.32
N GLU A 322 -11.22 -22.89 5.11
CA GLU A 322 -10.43 -24.10 5.40
C GLU A 322 -10.00 -24.84 4.12
N GLU A 323 -10.82 -24.81 3.06
CA GLU A 323 -10.52 -25.42 1.77
C GLU A 323 -9.33 -24.72 1.08
N ASN A 324 -9.35 -23.39 0.99
CA ASN A 324 -8.26 -22.62 0.38
C ASN A 324 -6.98 -22.66 1.24
N VAL A 325 -7.10 -22.65 2.57
CA VAL A 325 -5.94 -22.85 3.47
C VAL A 325 -5.31 -24.24 3.24
N SER A 326 -6.12 -25.28 3.09
CA SER A 326 -5.63 -26.63 2.76
C SER A 326 -5.06 -26.73 1.33
N LEU A 327 -5.57 -25.94 0.39
CA LEU A 327 -5.08 -25.86 -0.99
C LEU A 327 -3.69 -25.20 -1.07
N VAL A 328 -3.51 -24.05 -0.41
CA VAL A 328 -2.29 -23.24 -0.46
C VAL A 328 -1.16 -23.86 0.38
N PHE A 329 -1.45 -24.28 1.62
CA PHE A 329 -0.43 -24.76 2.56
C PHE A 329 -0.33 -26.30 2.64
N GLY A 330 -1.16 -27.03 1.92
CA GLY A 330 -1.25 -28.49 1.99
C GLY A 330 -1.91 -29.01 3.28
N ASN A 331 -2.00 -30.34 3.41
CA ASN A 331 -2.62 -31.04 4.55
C ASN A 331 -1.63 -31.38 5.67
#